data_AF-A0A259KPG0-F1
#
_entry.id   AF-A0A259KPG0-F1
#
_cell.length_a   1.000
_cell.length_b   1.000
_cell.length_c   1.000
_cell.angle_alpha   90.00
_cell.angle_beta   90.00
_cell.angle_gamma   90.00
#
_symmetry.space_group_name_H-M   'P 1'
#
loop_
_entity.id
_entity.type
_entity.pdbx_description
1 polymer ?
#
loop_
_entity_poly.entity_id
_entity_poly.type
_entity_poly.pdbx_seq_one_letter_code
_entity_poly.pdbx_strand_id
1 'polypeptide(L)'
;MQALSAVDWILLAVLGLSFLLGIWRGIVQEVLSLAGWVAAFYVSQMYAPAAAAWLPMEGSSQMLRYAAGFVVVFVAVLVGTVLVSALIKKLISAVGLGPLDRLLGSLFGLMRGVVILLAVTVLVGMTPMRDTEAWKQAQGAQWLQQFLHVLKPVLPADFGKYLP
;
A
#
# COMPACT_ATOMS: atom_id res chain seq x y z
N MET A 1 -2.71 29.66 20.11
CA MET A 1 -2.28 28.58 19.19
C MET A 1 -2.41 27.28 19.96
N GLN A 2 -3.38 26.42 19.62
CA GLN A 2 -3.52 25.13 20.31
C GLN A 2 -2.28 24.29 19.98
N ALA A 3 -1.63 23.73 21.00
CA ALA A 3 -0.49 22.85 20.81
C ALA A 3 -0.92 21.57 20.08
N LEU A 4 -0.03 21.02 19.25
CA LEU A 4 -0.27 19.74 18.57
C LEU A 4 -0.50 18.64 19.61
N SER A 5 -1.58 17.88 19.45
CA SER A 5 -1.87 16.72 20.30
C SER A 5 -0.89 15.57 20.03
N ALA A 6 -0.83 14.59 20.93
CA ALA A 6 -0.05 13.38 20.71
C ALA A 6 -0.50 12.62 19.44
N VAL A 7 -1.81 12.65 19.14
CA VAL A 7 -2.36 12.06 17.90
C VAL A 7 -1.83 12.81 16.68
N ASP A 8 -1.77 14.14 16.69
CA ASP A 8 -1.24 14.92 15.57
C ASP A 8 0.23 14.56 15.28
N TRP A 9 1.05 14.37 16.32
CA TRP A 9 2.43 13.92 16.15
C TRP A 9 2.54 12.53 15.54
N ILE A 10 1.65 11.61 15.90
CA ILE A 10 1.61 10.27 15.29
C ILE A 10 1.20 10.37 13.81
N LEU A 11 0.18 11.16 13.49
CA LEU A 11 -0.27 11.36 12.10
C LEU A 11 0.85 11.97 11.24
N LEU A 12 1.53 13.00 11.77
CA LEU A 12 2.67 13.62 11.11
C LEU A 12 3.85 12.65 10.97
N ALA A 13 4.11 11.80 11.95
CA ALA A 13 5.16 10.78 11.85
C ALA A 13 4.86 9.77 10.73
N VAL A 14 3.60 9.33 10.60
CA VAL A 14 3.18 8.42 9.51
C VAL A 14 3.32 9.10 8.15
N LEU A 15 2.86 10.34 8.00
CA LEU A 15 3.02 11.11 6.76
C LEU A 15 4.49 11.35 6.41
N GLY A 16 5.28 11.79 7.40
CA GLY A 16 6.71 12.02 7.25
C GLY A 16 7.46 10.76 6.86
N LEU A 17 7.17 9.62 7.51
CA LEU A 17 7.76 8.34 7.14
C LEU A 17 7.35 7.95 5.72
N SER A 18 6.08 8.08 5.35
CA SER A 18 5.64 7.72 4.00
C SER A 18 6.27 8.62 2.92
N PHE A 19 6.45 9.91 3.19
CA PHE A 19 7.18 10.86 2.35
C PHE A 19 8.66 10.48 2.19
N LEU A 20 9.35 10.19 3.30
CA LEU A 20 10.77 9.78 3.29
C LEU A 20 10.96 8.46 2.53
N LEU A 21 10.08 7.49 2.73
CA LEU A 21 10.07 6.24 1.98
C LEU A 21 9.85 6.49 0.49
N GLY A 22 8.97 7.44 0.13
CA GLY A 22 8.75 7.88 -1.24
C GLY A 22 10.02 8.47 -1.89
N ILE A 23 10.75 9.32 -1.15
CA ILE A 23 12.05 9.85 -1.60
C ILE A 23 13.08 8.75 -1.81
N TRP A 24 13.18 7.79 -0.88
CA TRP A 24 14.17 6.72 -0.96
C TRP A 24 13.90 5.72 -2.09
N ARG A 25 12.62 5.36 -2.28
CA ARG A 25 12.23 4.38 -3.30
C ARG A 25 12.17 5.00 -4.69
N GLY A 26 11.55 6.17 -4.81
CA GLY A 26 11.20 6.81 -6.08
C GLY A 26 9.87 6.27 -6.64
N ILE A 27 9.19 7.07 -7.47
CA ILE A 27 7.88 6.72 -8.04
C ILE A 27 7.95 5.45 -8.89
N VAL A 28 9.03 5.26 -9.65
CA VAL A 28 9.12 4.12 -10.56
C VAL A 28 9.20 2.81 -9.79
N GLN A 29 9.92 2.77 -8.67
CA GLN A 29 9.95 1.57 -7.82
C GLN A 29 8.59 1.29 -7.18
N GLU A 30 7.84 2.32 -6.82
CA GLU A 30 6.50 2.13 -6.25
C GLU A 30 5.51 1.61 -7.29
N VAL A 31 5.49 2.19 -8.49
CA VAL A 31 4.63 1.74 -9.59
C VAL A 31 5.00 0.33 -10.05
N LEU A 32 6.29 0.05 -10.27
CA LEU A 32 6.73 -1.29 -10.69
C LEU A 32 6.49 -2.34 -9.60
N SER A 33 6.63 -1.99 -8.33
CA SER A 33 6.28 -2.91 -7.24
C SER A 33 4.79 -3.24 -7.27
N LEU A 34 3.91 -2.26 -7.42
CA LEU A 34 2.46 -2.50 -7.50
C LEU A 34 2.09 -3.31 -8.74
N ALA A 35 2.64 -2.95 -9.90
CA ALA A 35 2.45 -3.70 -11.15
C ALA A 35 2.96 -5.14 -11.01
N GLY A 36 4.08 -5.35 -10.32
CA GLY A 36 4.64 -6.66 -10.02
C GLY A 36 3.72 -7.54 -9.17
N TRP A 37 3.07 -6.98 -8.15
CA TRP A 37 2.08 -7.70 -7.35
C TRP A 37 0.87 -8.14 -8.20
N VAL A 38 0.35 -7.24 -9.05
CA VAL A 38 -0.77 -7.55 -9.96
C VAL A 38 -0.36 -8.61 -10.98
N ALA A 39 0.81 -8.45 -11.60
CA ALA A 39 1.35 -9.40 -12.55
C ALA A 39 1.59 -10.78 -11.90
N ALA A 40 2.18 -10.80 -10.70
CA ALA A 40 2.39 -12.04 -9.95
C ALA A 40 1.08 -12.77 -9.69
N PHE A 41 0.04 -12.07 -9.26
CA PHE A 41 -1.28 -12.64 -9.01
C PHE A 41 -1.95 -13.18 -10.28
N TYR A 42 -1.85 -12.47 -11.40
CA TYR A 42 -2.45 -12.91 -12.66
C TYR A 42 -1.70 -14.11 -13.27
N VAL A 43 -0.37 -14.02 -13.32
CA VAL A 43 0.50 -15.07 -13.87
C VAL A 43 0.44 -16.33 -13.01
N SER A 44 0.39 -16.20 -11.67
CA SER A 44 0.27 -17.36 -10.79
C SER A 44 -1.06 -18.10 -10.97
N GLN A 45 -2.18 -17.42 -11.22
CA GLN A 45 -3.43 -18.11 -11.55
C GLN A 45 -3.33 -18.94 -12.83
N MET A 46 -2.65 -18.41 -13.85
CA MET A 46 -2.53 -19.08 -15.14
C MET A 46 -1.58 -20.29 -15.08
N TYR A 47 -0.45 -20.17 -14.37
CA TYR A 47 0.59 -21.20 -14.35
C TYR A 47 0.62 -22.07 -13.10
N ALA A 48 -0.21 -21.81 -12.09
CA ALA A 48 -0.31 -22.65 -10.89
C ALA A 48 -0.52 -24.14 -11.20
N PRO A 49 -1.41 -24.55 -12.15
CA PRO A 49 -1.58 -25.97 -12.46
C PRO A 49 -0.32 -26.61 -13.05
N ALA A 50 0.37 -25.89 -13.94
CA ALA A 50 1.61 -26.37 -14.55
C ALA A 50 2.73 -26.50 -13.51
N ALA A 51 2.90 -25.50 -12.65
CA ALA A 51 3.86 -25.57 -11.56
C ALA A 51 3.53 -26.69 -10.55
N ALA A 52 2.24 -26.88 -10.23
CA ALA A 52 1.79 -27.94 -9.33
C ALA A 52 2.03 -29.37 -9.87
N ALA A 53 2.15 -29.53 -11.18
CA ALA A 53 2.49 -30.80 -11.81
C ALA A 53 3.97 -31.19 -11.62
N TRP A 54 4.85 -30.20 -11.43
CA TRP A 54 6.28 -30.42 -11.23
C TRP A 54 6.68 -30.56 -9.76
N LEU A 55 5.75 -30.30 -8.84
CA LEU A 55 5.99 -30.44 -7.42
C LEU A 55 5.82 -31.90 -6.98
N PRO A 56 6.77 -32.47 -6.21
CA PRO A 56 6.70 -33.84 -5.71
C PRO A 56 5.71 -33.93 -4.53
N MET A 57 4.42 -33.76 -4.82
CA MET A 57 3.32 -33.74 -3.86
C MET A 57 2.28 -34.83 -4.16
N GLU A 58 2.75 -35.95 -4.68
CA GLU A 58 1.97 -37.17 -4.94
C GLU A 58 1.45 -37.70 -3.60
N GLY A 59 0.17 -37.46 -3.30
CA GLY A 59 -0.46 -37.77 -2.00
C GLY A 59 -1.08 -36.56 -1.30
N SER A 60 -0.81 -35.34 -1.76
CA SER A 60 -1.50 -34.13 -1.28
C SER A 60 -2.83 -33.89 -1.99
N SER A 61 -3.74 -33.18 -1.33
CA SER A 61 -5.01 -32.77 -1.96
C SER A 61 -4.78 -31.87 -3.18
N GLN A 62 -5.69 -31.92 -4.14
CA GLN A 62 -5.62 -31.09 -5.35
C GLN A 62 -5.56 -29.59 -5.01
N MET A 63 -6.29 -29.16 -3.98
CA MET A 63 -6.28 -27.78 -3.50
C MET A 63 -4.91 -27.37 -2.95
N LEU A 64 -4.27 -28.24 -2.15
CA LEU A 64 -2.96 -27.96 -1.58
C LEU A 64 -1.87 -27.91 -2.66
N ARG A 65 -1.93 -28.82 -3.64
CA ARG A 65 -1.02 -28.83 -4.79
C ARG A 65 -1.14 -27.56 -5.63
N TYR A 66 -2.36 -27.15 -5.94
CA TYR A 66 -2.62 -25.90 -6.65
C TYR A 66 -2.11 -24.69 -5.87
N ALA A 67 -2.39 -24.60 -4.57
CA ALA A 67 -1.92 -23.52 -3.72
C ALA A 67 -0.38 -23.46 -3.68
N ALA A 68 0.30 -24.61 -3.60
CA ALA A 68 1.75 -24.67 -3.66
C ALA A 68 2.29 -24.20 -5.02
N GLY A 69 1.71 -24.66 -6.14
CA GLY A 69 2.08 -24.21 -7.49
C GLY A 69 1.86 -22.71 -7.68
N PHE A 70 0.74 -22.18 -7.17
CA PHE A 70 0.45 -20.75 -7.16
C PHE A 70 1.54 -19.97 -6.43
N VAL A 71 1.89 -20.36 -5.20
CA VAL A 71 2.92 -19.68 -4.39
C VAL A 71 4.27 -19.70 -5.10
N VAL A 72 4.65 -20.83 -5.70
CA VAL A 72 5.92 -20.96 -6.44
C VAL A 72 5.98 -19.96 -7.60
N VAL A 73 4.95 -19.93 -8.45
CA VAL A 73 4.90 -18.99 -9.59
C VAL A 73 4.84 -17.55 -9.11
N PHE A 74 4.03 -17.29 -8.08
CA PHE A 74 3.86 -15.95 -7.52
C PHE A 74 5.20 -15.38 -7.04
N VAL A 75 5.96 -16.16 -6.26
CA VAL A 75 7.29 -15.77 -5.79
C VAL A 75 8.26 -15.60 -6.95
N ALA A 76 8.26 -16.52 -7.94
CA ALA A 76 9.12 -16.41 -9.10
C ALA A 76 8.89 -15.10 -9.88
N VAL A 77 7.62 -14.71 -10.07
CA VAL A 77 7.27 -13.45 -10.76
C VAL A 77 7.67 -12.23 -9.93
N LEU A 78 7.49 -12.27 -8.61
CA LEU A 78 7.95 -11.18 -7.74
C LEU A 78 9.47 -11.00 -7.79
N VAL A 79 10.23 -12.10 -7.77
CA VAL A 79 11.69 -12.06 -7.92
C VAL A 79 12.07 -11.47 -9.27
N GLY A 80 11.44 -11.91 -10.36
CA GLY A 80 11.64 -11.35 -11.69
C GLY A 80 11.33 -9.84 -11.75
N THR A 81 10.24 -9.41 -11.11
CA THR A 81 9.86 -7.99 -11.01
C THR A 81 10.94 -7.19 -10.30
N VAL A 82 11.51 -7.69 -9.20
CA VAL A 82 12.58 -6.99 -8.47
C VAL A 82 13.81 -6.79 -9.35
N LEU A 83 14.21 -7.83 -10.11
CA LEU A 83 15.34 -7.75 -11.03
C LEU A 83 15.10 -6.72 -12.15
N VAL A 84 13.93 -6.77 -12.79
CA VAL A 84 13.54 -5.80 -13.83
C VAL A 84 13.48 -4.39 -13.27
N SER A 85 12.92 -4.21 -12.08
CA SER A 85 12.84 -2.91 -11.41
C SER A 85 14.20 -2.34 -11.10
N ALA A 86 15.15 -3.17 -10.65
CA ALA A 86 16.52 -2.75 -10.41
C ALA A 86 17.22 -2.27 -11.70
N LEU A 87 16.98 -2.96 -12.82
CA LEU A 87 17.50 -2.54 -14.13
C LEU A 87 16.90 -1.20 -14.57
N ILE A 88 15.57 -1.05 -14.50
CA ILE A 88 14.89 0.19 -14.88
C ILE A 88 15.38 1.36 -14.02
N LYS A 89 15.58 1.16 -12.71
CA LYS A 89 16.12 2.20 -11.82
C LYS A 89 17.51 2.65 -12.25
N LYS A 90 18.38 1.73 -12.69
CA LYS A 90 19.70 2.09 -13.24
C LYS A 90 19.56 2.93 -14.50
N LEU A 91 18.67 2.57 -15.42
CA LEU A 91 18.42 3.34 -16.65
C LEU A 91 17.95 4.76 -16.34
N ILE A 92 17.00 4.93 -15.43
CA ILE A 92 16.51 6.25 -15.00
C ILE A 92 17.64 7.10 -14.42
N SER A 93 18.49 6.49 -13.58
CA SER A 93 19.64 7.20 -13.03
C SER A 93 20.68 7.58 -14.09
N ALA A 94 20.87 6.74 -15.12
CA ALA A 94 21.82 6.98 -16.20
C ALA A 94 21.41 8.17 -17.08
N VAL A 95 20.10 8.40 -17.26
CA VAL A 95 19.55 9.55 -18.01
C VAL A 95 19.42 10.81 -17.13
N GLY A 96 19.83 10.74 -15.86
CA GLY A 96 19.78 11.88 -14.93
C GLY A 96 18.39 12.20 -14.37
N LEU A 97 17.40 11.34 -14.60
CA LEU A 97 16.02 11.52 -14.11
C LEU A 97 15.83 11.09 -12.65
N GLY A 98 16.90 10.67 -11.96
CA GLY A 98 16.87 10.24 -10.56
C GLY A 98 16.24 11.25 -9.59
N PRO A 99 16.58 12.56 -9.62
CA PRO A 99 15.95 13.55 -8.74
C PRO A 99 14.44 13.68 -8.98
N LEU A 100 14.01 13.68 -10.25
CA LEU A 100 12.60 13.77 -10.59
C LEU A 100 11.84 12.52 -10.11
N ASP A 101 12.40 11.33 -10.29
CA ASP A 101 11.83 10.07 -9.78
C ASP A 101 11.63 10.10 -8.25
N ARG A 102 12.58 10.65 -7.50
CA ARG A 102 12.48 10.81 -6.04
C ARG A 102 11.47 11.87 -5.61
N LEU A 103 11.36 12.98 -6.35
CA LEU A 103 10.38 14.03 -6.08
C LEU A 103 8.95 13.54 -6.32
N LEU A 104 8.72 12.84 -7.44
CA LEU A 104 7.42 12.23 -7.71
C LEU A 104 7.12 11.11 -6.71
N GLY A 105 8.14 10.35 -6.30
CA GLY A 105 8.03 9.34 -5.26
C GLY A 105 7.63 9.94 -3.91
N SER A 106 8.14 11.12 -3.55
CA SER A 106 7.77 11.80 -2.31
C SER A 106 6.30 12.24 -2.30
N LEU A 107 5.80 12.76 -3.43
CA LEU A 107 4.40 13.12 -3.61
C LEU A 107 3.49 11.88 -3.55
N PHE A 108 3.88 10.79 -4.21
CA PHE A 108 3.16 9.52 -4.10
C PHE A 108 3.19 8.96 -2.68
N GLY A 109 4.34 9.04 -2.01
CA GLY A 109 4.49 8.69 -0.60
C GLY A 109 3.53 9.46 0.30
N LEU A 110 3.36 10.77 0.08
CA LEU A 110 2.37 11.57 0.80
C LEU A 110 0.94 11.11 0.51
N MET A 111 0.58 10.92 -0.76
CA MET A 111 -0.74 10.42 -1.15
C MET A 111 -1.05 9.07 -0.48
N ARG A 112 -0.09 8.12 -0.52
CA ARG A 112 -0.20 6.83 0.17
C ARG A 112 -0.37 7.02 1.67
N GLY A 113 0.42 7.91 2.27
CA GLY A 113 0.33 8.22 3.70
C GLY A 113 -1.07 8.72 4.07
N VAL A 114 -1.64 9.63 3.27
CA VAL A 114 -3.02 10.11 3.44
C VAL A 114 -4.02 8.96 3.33
N VAL A 115 -3.91 8.10 2.31
CA VAL A 115 -4.80 6.93 2.15
C VAL A 115 -4.74 6.01 3.36
N ILE A 116 -3.54 5.72 3.88
CA ILE A 116 -3.35 4.91 5.09
C ILE A 116 -4.03 5.58 6.29
N LEU A 117 -3.82 6.89 6.47
CA LEU A 117 -4.42 7.63 7.57
C LEU A 117 -5.94 7.68 7.49
N LEU A 118 -6.52 7.83 6.29
CA LEU A 118 -7.96 7.77 6.07
C LEU A 118 -8.50 6.39 6.46
N ALA A 119 -7.83 5.31 6.07
CA ALA A 119 -8.22 3.95 6.47
C ALA A 119 -8.16 3.78 8.00
N VAL A 120 -7.11 4.30 8.65
CA VAL A 120 -7.02 4.31 10.12
C VAL A 120 -8.15 5.13 10.75
N THR A 121 -8.49 6.30 10.21
CA THR A 121 -9.61 7.11 10.69
C THR A 121 -10.93 6.36 10.61
N VAL A 122 -11.18 5.60 9.54
CA VAL A 122 -12.37 4.74 9.42
C VAL A 122 -12.35 3.67 10.51
N LEU A 123 -11.24 2.96 10.70
CA LEU A 123 -11.11 1.93 11.73
C LEU A 123 -11.30 2.49 13.14
N VAL A 124 -10.72 3.66 13.44
CA VAL A 124 -10.91 4.35 14.73
C VAL A 124 -12.39 4.73 14.92
N GLY A 125 -13.06 5.18 13.86
CA GLY A 125 -14.49 5.48 13.87
C GLY A 125 -15.39 4.29 14.23
N MET A 126 -14.92 3.06 13.99
CA MET A 126 -15.59 1.81 14.35
C MET A 126 -15.30 1.34 15.79
N THR A 127 -14.49 2.09 16.55
CA THR A 127 -14.09 1.73 17.92
C THR A 127 -14.44 2.85 18.92
N PRO A 128 -14.50 2.57 20.24
CA PRO A 128 -14.72 3.60 21.27
C PRO A 128 -13.63 4.69 21.30
N MET A 129 -12.50 4.47 20.62
CA MET A 129 -11.38 5.41 20.57
C MET A 129 -11.76 6.75 19.90
N ARG A 130 -12.79 6.76 19.04
CA ARG A 130 -13.35 7.98 18.44
C ARG A 130 -13.79 9.02 19.48
N ASP A 131 -14.24 8.58 20.66
CA ASP A 131 -14.82 9.48 21.67
C ASP A 131 -13.81 10.06 22.65
N THR A 132 -12.56 9.59 22.61
CA THR A 132 -11.49 10.07 23.48
C THR A 132 -11.14 11.54 23.24
N GLU A 133 -10.78 12.26 24.30
CA GLU A 133 -10.37 13.66 24.18
C GLU A 133 -9.14 13.83 23.27
N ALA A 134 -8.20 12.88 23.34
CA ALA A 134 -7.00 12.87 22.49
C ALA A 134 -7.34 12.84 20.99
N TRP A 135 -8.39 12.12 20.59
CA TRP A 135 -8.84 12.07 19.19
C TRP A 135 -9.63 13.30 18.78
N LYS A 136 -10.54 13.79 19.66
CA LYS A 136 -11.39 14.96 19.40
C LYS A 136 -10.60 16.26 19.30
N GLN A 137 -9.52 16.40 20.08
CA GLN A 137 -8.65 17.57 20.09
C GLN A 137 -7.64 17.59 18.94
N ALA A 138 -7.42 16.45 18.27
CA ALA A 138 -6.44 16.34 17.19
C ALA A 138 -6.91 17.03 15.92
N GLN A 139 -6.16 18.05 15.48
CA GLN A 139 -6.49 18.81 14.27
C GLN A 139 -6.39 17.94 13.02
N GLY A 140 -5.38 17.06 12.96
CA GLY A 140 -5.19 16.13 11.86
C GLY A 140 -6.34 15.12 11.75
N ALA A 141 -6.87 14.65 12.88
CA ALA A 141 -8.03 13.76 12.87
C ALA A 141 -9.29 14.46 12.32
N GLN A 142 -9.52 15.72 12.70
CA GLN A 142 -10.63 16.52 12.17
C GLN A 142 -10.50 16.75 10.66
N TRP A 143 -9.31 17.10 10.17
CA TRP A 143 -9.04 17.23 8.73
C TRP A 143 -9.29 15.92 7.97
N LEU A 144 -8.82 14.79 8.49
CA LEU A 144 -9.06 13.48 7.90
C LEU A 144 -10.55 13.14 7.88
N GLN A 145 -11.29 13.45 8.95
CA GLN A 145 -12.75 13.27 8.98
C GLN A 145 -13.46 14.13 7.94
N GLN A 146 -13.09 15.41 7.79
CA GLN A 146 -13.65 16.28 6.74
C GLN A 146 -13.37 15.72 5.35
N PHE A 147 -12.15 15.24 5.11
CA PHE A 147 -11.78 14.65 3.82
C PHE A 147 -12.58 13.37 3.53
N LEU A 148 -12.81 12.53 4.55
CA LEU A 148 -13.70 11.37 4.43
C LEU A 148 -15.13 11.76 4.06
N HIS A 149 -15.66 12.87 4.59
CA HIS A 149 -17.00 13.35 4.23
C HIS A 149 -17.10 13.72 2.75
N VAL A 150 -16.06 14.34 2.20
CA VAL A 150 -15.97 14.65 0.76
C VAL A 150 -15.88 13.37 -0.07
N LEU A 151 -15.23 12.32 0.45
CA LEU A 151 -15.05 11.04 -0.22
C LEU A 151 -16.22 10.06 -0.04
N LYS A 152 -17.18 10.32 0.86
CA LYS A 152 -18.40 9.50 1.05
C LYS A 152 -19.12 9.10 -0.25
N PRO A 153 -19.27 9.96 -1.28
CA PRO A 153 -19.95 9.59 -2.52
C PRO A 153 -19.20 8.53 -3.35
N VAL A 154 -17.88 8.41 -3.14
CA VAL A 154 -17.00 7.48 -3.85
C VAL A 154 -16.85 6.16 -3.09
N LEU A 155 -17.16 6.16 -1.78
CA LEU A 155 -17.05 4.98 -0.92
C LEU A 155 -18.24 4.03 -1.16
N PRO A 156 -17.99 2.70 -1.25
CA PRO A 156 -19.07 1.72 -1.34
C PRO A 156 -20.05 1.85 -0.17
N ALA A 157 -21.36 1.69 -0.45
CA ALA A 157 -22.45 1.96 0.49
C ALA A 157 -22.30 1.24 1.85
N ASP A 158 -21.63 0.09 1.88
CA ASP A 158 -21.38 -0.69 3.10
C ASP A 158 -20.46 0.04 4.10
N PHE A 159 -19.50 0.83 3.62
CA PHE A 159 -18.62 1.63 4.48
C PHE A 159 -19.26 2.94 4.94
N GLY A 160 -20.28 3.42 4.22
CA GLY A 160 -21.02 4.65 4.56
C GLY A 160 -21.69 4.60 5.93
N LYS A 161 -22.09 3.41 6.40
CA LYS A 161 -22.77 3.20 7.69
C LYS A 161 -21.87 3.42 8.92
N TYR A 162 -20.56 3.35 8.75
CA TYR A 162 -19.58 3.47 9.83
C TYR A 162 -18.87 4.82 9.87
N LEU A 163 -19.19 5.70 8.92
CA LEU A 163 -18.62 7.04 8.87
C LEU A 163 -19.41 7.99 9.78
N PRO A 164 -18.74 8.89 10.52
CA PRO A 164 -19.37 9.94 11.32
C PRO A 164 -20.36 10.78 10.55
#